data_AF-A0A957L7W9-F1
#
_entry.id   AF-A0A957L7W9-F1
#
_cell.length_a   1.000
_cell.length_b   1.000
_cell.length_c   1.000
_cell.angle_alpha   90.00
_cell.angle_beta   90.00
_cell.angle_gamma   90.00
#
_symmetry.space_group_name_H-M   'P 1'
#
loop_
_entity.id
_entity.type
_entity.pdbx_description
1 polymer ?
#
loop_
_entity_poly.entity_id
_entity_poly.type
_entity_poly.pdbx_seq_one_letter_code
_entity_poly.pdbx_strand_id
1 'polypeptide(L)' 'MTALLVIVGLVNLGCLIFVLIKLFPAEGALKGILGIICGLYTFIWGWQHANEYENMRNVMIVWSVCVVLSIVLQTVAGSA' A
#
# COMPACT_ATOMS: atom_id res chain seq x y z
N MET A 1 -11.64 -15.71 -10.61
CA MET A 1 -10.91 -15.78 -9.32
C MET A 1 -9.49 -15.22 -9.44
N THR A 2 -8.65 -15.76 -10.34
CA THR A 2 -7.23 -15.41 -10.47
C THR A 2 -6.95 -14.02 -11.05
N ALA A 3 -7.68 -13.58 -12.09
CA ALA A 3 -7.46 -12.27 -12.70
C ALA A 3 -7.69 -11.09 -11.72
N LEU A 4 -8.74 -11.15 -10.90
CA LEU A 4 -9.03 -10.15 -9.88
C LEU A 4 -7.94 -10.08 -8.80
N LEU A 5 -7.45 -11.23 -8.33
CA LEU A 5 -6.35 -11.29 -7.36
C LEU A 5 -5.05 -10.68 -7.90
N VAL A 6 -4.74 -10.90 -9.18
CA VAL A 6 -3.57 -10.31 -9.84
C VAL A 6 -3.70 -8.79 -9.96
N ILE A 7 -4.87 -8.28 -10.36
CA ILE A 7 -5.12 -6.84 -10.47
C ILE A 7 -4.99 -6.17 -9.11
N VAL A 8 -5.58 -6.75 -8.07
CA VAL A 8 -5.51 -6.23 -6.70
C VAL A 8 -4.07 -6.25 -6.17
N GLY A 9 -3.30 -7.30 -6.47
CA GLY A 9 -1.87 -7.37 -6.15
C GLY A 9 -1.04 -6.28 -6.85
N LEU A 10 -1.33 -6.01 -8.12
CA LEU A 10 -0.67 -4.94 -8.89
C LEU A 10 -1.00 -3.54 -8.34
N VAL A 11 -2.26 -3.29 -7.97
CA VAL A 11 -2.68 -2.02 -7.35
C VAL A 11 -2.02 -1.84 -5.98
N ASN A 12 -1.93 -2.91 -5.19
CA ASN A 12 -1.26 -2.91 -3.89
C ASN A 12 0.25 -2.60 -4.01
N LEU A 13 0.92 -3.23 -4.99
CA LEU A 13 2.33 -2.93 -5.30
C LEU A 13 2.50 -1.49 -5.81
N GLY A 14 1.61 -1.01 -6.68
CA GLY A 14 1.65 0.36 -7.19
C GLY A 14 1.50 1.41 -6.09
N CYS A 15 0.57 1.20 -5.15
CA CYS A 15 0.40 2.08 -3.99
C CYS A 15 1.64 2.06 -3.08
N LEU A 16 2.20 0.87 -2.83
CA LEU A 16 3.42 0.72 -2.04
C LEU A 16 4.59 1.46 -2.67
N ILE A 17 4.84 1.26 -3.97
CA ILE A 17 5.89 1.95 -4.75
C ILE A 17 5.68 3.47 -4.70
N PHE A 18 4.45 3.95 -4.89
CA PHE A 18 4.14 5.39 -4.85
C PHE A 18 4.51 6.03 -3.50
N VAL A 19 4.12 5.39 -2.40
CA VAL A 19 4.47 5.85 -1.05
C VAL A 19 5.97 5.76 -0.81
N LEU A 20 6.63 4.72 -1.32
CA LEU A 20 8.08 4.54 -1.21
C LEU A 20 8.87 5.63 -1.94
N ILE A 21 8.44 6.05 -3.12
CA ILE A 21 9.03 7.17 -3.87
C ILE A 21 8.95 8.47 -3.07
N LYS A 22 7.90 8.66 -2.27
CA LYS A 22 7.76 9.83 -1.38
C LYS A 22 8.54 9.68 -0.06
N LEU A 23 8.68 8.45 0.43
CA LEU A 23 9.41 8.13 1.67
C LEU A 23 10.93 8.37 1.54
N PHE A 24 11.54 7.92 0.44
CA PHE A 24 12.98 8.06 0.20
C PHE A 24 13.52 9.50 0.34
N PRO A 25 12.90 10.53 -0.28
CA PRO A 25 13.34 11.91 -0.14
C PRO A 25 12.95 12.55 1.20
N ALA A 26 11.92 12.06 1.89
CA ALA A 26 11.43 12.66 3.14
C ALA A 26 12.20 12.17 4.39
N GLU A 27 12.46 10.87 4.49
CA GLU A 27 13.06 10.24 5.67
C GLU A 27 14.45 9.63 5.42
N GLY A 28 14.92 9.65 4.17
CA GLY A 28 16.22 9.12 3.76
C GLY A 28 16.22 7.61 3.46
N ALA A 29 17.32 7.15 2.84
CA ALA A 29 17.43 5.79 2.31
C ALA A 29 17.32 4.68 3.36
N LEU A 30 17.73 4.95 4.61
CA LEU A 30 17.69 3.96 5.69
C LEU A 30 16.25 3.57 6.07
N LYS A 31 15.38 4.56 6.20
CA LYS A 31 13.95 4.36 6.48
C LYS A 31 13.19 3.90 5.23
N GLY A 32 13.67 4.27 4.03
CA GLY A 32 13.23 3.70 2.76
C GLY A 32 13.43 2.17 2.67
N ILE A 33 14.63 1.68 3.04
CA ILE A 33 14.93 0.24 3.09
C ILE A 33 14.07 -0.49 4.13
N LEU A 34 13.88 0.13 5.31
CA LEU A 34 12.93 -0.39 6.32
C LEU A 34 11.49 -0.46 5.78
N GLY A 35 11.09 0.51 4.96
CA GLY A 35 9.81 0.53 4.26
C GLY A 35 9.63 -0.56 3.20
N ILE A 36 10.71 -1.03 2.58
CA ILE A 36 10.71 -2.16 1.63
C ILE A 36 10.63 -3.49 2.39
N ILE A 37 11.39 -3.64 3.46
CA ILE A 37 11.41 -4.85 4.28
C ILE A 37 10.11 -4.99 5.09
N CYS A 38 9.53 -3.86 5.52
CA CYS A 38 8.32 -3.80 6.32
C CYS A 38 7.25 -2.98 5.60
N GLY A 39 6.41 -3.65 4.81
CA GLY A 39 5.28 -3.02 4.12
C GLY A 39 4.28 -2.32 5.06
N LEU A 40 4.22 -2.75 6.33
CA LEU A 40 3.44 -2.06 7.37
C LEU A 40 4.04 -0.70 7.74
N TYR A 41 5.38 -0.59 7.78
CA TYR A 41 6.05 0.68 8.08
C TYR A 41 5.72 1.74 7.02
N THR A 42 5.85 1.39 5.74
CA THR A 42 5.47 2.26 4.62
C THR A 42 4.00 2.65 4.67
N PHE A 43 3.14 1.72 5.06
CA PHE A 43 1.71 1.99 5.21
C PHE A 43 1.42 2.99 6.34
N ILE A 44 2.02 2.82 7.52
CA ILE A 44 1.85 3.71 8.67
C ILE A 44 2.41 5.10 8.34
N TRP A 45 3.61 5.16 7.77
CA TRP A 45 4.23 6.42 7.37
C TRP A 45 3.38 7.18 6.34
N GLY A 46 2.83 6.46 5.35
CA GLY A 46 1.93 7.02 4.36
C GLY A 46 0.67 7.65 4.96
N TRP A 47 0.13 7.03 6.02
CA TRP A 47 -1.00 7.58 6.78
C TRP A 47 -0.59 8.78 7.64
N GLN A 48 0.60 8.79 8.22
CA GLN A 48 1.10 9.93 8.99
C GLN A 48 1.26 11.18 8.13
N HIS A 49 1.76 11.02 6.89
CA HIS A 49 1.96 12.13 5.95
C HIS A 49 0.80 12.29 4.95
N ALA A 50 -0.36 11.65 5.21
CA ALA A 50 -1.50 11.66 4.29
C ALA A 50 -2.04 13.08 4.01
N ASN A 51 -1.86 14.01 4.96
CA ASN A 51 -2.28 15.41 4.82
C ASN A 51 -1.15 16.35 4.38
N GLU A 52 0.10 15.87 4.33
CA GLU A 52 1.26 16.67 3.97
C GLU A 52 1.51 16.71 2.46
N TYR A 53 1.11 15.67 1.74
CA TYR A 53 1.33 15.55 0.30
C TYR A 53 0.00 15.52 -0.46
N GLU A 54 -0.07 16.29 -1.54
CA GLU A 54 -1.22 16.32 -2.43
C GLU A 54 -1.50 14.92 -3.00
N ASN A 55 -2.76 14.50 -2.97
CA ASN A 55 -3.25 13.17 -3.40
C ASN A 55 -2.79 11.96 -2.56
N MET A 56 -1.94 12.13 -1.54
CA MET A 56 -1.46 11.00 -0.73
C MET A 56 -2.57 10.38 0.11
N ARG A 57 -3.49 11.18 0.66
CA ARG A 57 -4.68 10.67 1.34
C ARG A 57 -5.54 9.76 0.46
N ASN A 58 -5.78 10.15 -0.80
CA ASN A 58 -6.56 9.35 -1.73
C ASN A 58 -5.85 8.04 -2.06
N VAL A 59 -4.53 8.08 -2.27
CA VAL A 59 -3.73 6.87 -2.50
C VAL A 59 -3.77 5.95 -1.28
N MET A 60 -3.63 6.46 -0.06
CA MET A 60 -3.70 5.67 1.17
C MET A 60 -5.07 5.06 1.41
N ILE A 61 -6.16 5.78 1.10
CA ILE A 61 -7.53 5.26 1.18
C ILE A 61 -7.71 4.13 0.16
N VAL A 62 -7.33 4.35 -1.10
CA VAL A 62 -7.40 3.32 -2.14
C VAL A 62 -6.58 2.10 -1.75
N TRP A 63 -5.38 2.30 -1.21
CA TRP A 63 -4.50 1.23 -0.77
C TRP A 63 -5.12 0.42 0.37
N SER A 64 -5.68 1.09 1.37
CA SER A 64 -6.39 0.45 2.50
C SER A 64 -7.58 -0.37 2.03
N VAL A 65 -8.41 0.19 1.15
CA VAL A 65 -9.57 -0.48 0.56
C VAL A 65 -9.13 -1.68 -0.28
N CYS A 66 -8.05 -1.56 -1.04
CA CYS A 66 -7.49 -2.67 -1.82
C CYS A 66 -7.01 -3.81 -0.92
N VAL A 67 -6.30 -3.51 0.18
CA VAL A 67 -5.84 -4.52 1.15
C VAL A 67 -7.03 -5.24 1.78
N VAL A 68 -8.05 -4.51 2.22
CA VAL A 68 -9.26 -5.10 2.81
C VAL A 68 -10.02 -5.96 1.79
N LEU A 69 -10.22 -5.46 0.57
CA LEU A 69 -10.83 -6.25 -0.52
C LEU A 69 -10.01 -7.50 -0.85
N SER A 70 -8.68 -7.42 -0.82
CA SER A 70 -7.80 -8.58 -1.02
C SER A 70 -8.08 -9.68 0.00
N ILE A 71 -8.20 -9.29 1.28
CA ILE A 71 -8.42 -10.22 2.40
C ILE A 71 -9.81 -10.82 2.31
N VAL A 72 -10.83 -10.00 2.04
CA VAL A 72 -12.22 -10.46 1.89
C VAL A 72 -12.36 -11.39 0.69
N LEU A 73 -11.77 -11.03 -0.47
CA LEU A 73 -11.82 -11.89 -1.66
C LEU A 73 -11.09 -13.21 -1.42
N GLN A 74 -9.95 -13.22 -0.72
CA GLN A 74 -9.24 -14.46 -0.41
C GLN A 74 -9.98 -15.34 0.59
N THR A 75 -10.61 -14.76 1.61
CA THR A 75 -11.40 -15.52 2.60
C THR A 75 -12.68 -16.08 2.00
N VAL A 76 -13.40 -15.29 1.19
CA VAL A 76 -14.62 -15.75 0.50
C VAL A 76 -14.27 -16.77 -0.60
N ALA A 77 -13.22 -16.53 -1.39
CA ALA A 77 -12.77 -17.47 -2.43
C ALA A 77 -12.14 -18.76 -1.86
N GLY A 78 -11.57 -18.71 -0.65
CA GLY A 78 -11.07 -19.91 0.03
C GLY A 78 -12.15 -20.71 0.77
N SER A 79 -13.36 -20.16 0.90
CA SER A 79 -14.52 -20.80 1.53
C SER A 79 -15.49 -21.46 0.55
N ALA A 80 -15.15 -21.51 -0.75
CA ALA A 80 -15.91 -22.16 -1.83
C ALA A 80 -15.05 -23.22 -2.52
#